data_AF-A0A086YUC9-F1
#
_entry.id   AF-A0A086YUC9-F1
#
_cell.length_a   1.000
_cell.length_b   1.000
_cell.length_c   1.000
_cell.angle_alpha   90.00
_cell.angle_beta   90.00
_cell.angle_gamma   90.00
#
_symmetry.space_group_name_H-M   'P 1'
#
loop_
_entity.id
_entity.type
_entity.pdbx_description
1 polymer ?
#
loop_
_entity_poly.entity_id
_entity_poly.type
_entity_poly.pdbx_seq_one_letter_code
_entity_poly.pdbx_strand_id
1 'polypeptide(L)'
;MSNLYEKMKFEMELRGYSQNTKKHYLNHVRLLERFCNKPLEQILSDEIKQYLHHRIKKGVSYSNIDISCNAFKVMFNSVLKRNWSDDIIIRPKY
;
A
#
# COMPACT_ATOMS: atom_id res chain seq x y z
N MET A 1 18.81 6.42 -8.96
CA MET A 1 17.71 6.46 -7.99
C MET A 1 16.76 5.32 -8.31
N SER A 2 16.75 4.25 -7.51
CA SER A 2 15.92 3.09 -7.80
C SER A 2 14.45 3.43 -7.61
N ASN A 3 13.67 3.46 -8.70
CA ASN A 3 12.25 3.77 -8.66
C ASN A 3 11.50 2.68 -7.88
N LEU A 4 11.03 2.98 -6.67
CA LEU A 4 10.31 2.02 -5.80
C LEU A 4 9.10 1.42 -6.51
N TYR A 5 8.45 2.19 -7.39
CA TYR A 5 7.35 1.73 -8.23
C TYR A 5 7.78 0.65 -9.22
N GLU A 6 8.97 0.76 -9.82
CA GLU A 6 9.50 -0.27 -10.71
C GLU A 6 9.88 -1.53 -9.93
N LYS A 7 10.47 -1.39 -8.75
CA LYS A 7 10.73 -2.53 -7.85
C LYS A 7 9.43 -3.23 -7.45
N MET A 8 8.38 -2.47 -7.11
CA MET A 8 7.08 -3.03 -6.79
C MET A 8 6.48 -3.75 -8.00
N LYS A 9 6.55 -3.15 -9.18
CA LYS A 9 6.07 -3.75 -10.43
C LYS A 9 6.79 -5.08 -10.71
N PHE A 10 8.11 -5.12 -10.54
CA PHE A 10 8.91 -6.33 -10.68
C PHE A 10 8.50 -7.41 -9.66
N GLU A 11 8.36 -7.07 -8.39
CA GLU A 11 7.85 -7.98 -7.35
C GLU A 11 6.45 -8.52 -7.67
N MET A 12 5.59 -7.67 -8.23
CA MET A 12 4.25 -8.08 -8.63
C MET A 12 4.25 -8.99 -9.87
N GLU A 13 5.17 -8.79 -10.80
CA GLU A 13 5.37 -9.66 -11.95
C GLU A 13 5.89 -11.03 -11.54
N LEU A 14 6.86 -11.09 -10.63
CA LEU A 14 7.37 -12.35 -10.06
C LEU A 14 6.27 -13.17 -9.36
N ARG A 15 5.28 -12.50 -8.78
CA ARG A 15 4.14 -13.15 -8.10
C ARG A 15 2.97 -13.47 -9.03
N GLY A 16 3.06 -13.17 -10.33
CA GLY A 16 2.02 -13.47 -11.31
C GLY A 16 0.79 -12.56 -11.24
N TYR A 17 0.90 -11.34 -10.69
CA TYR A 17 -0.24 -10.41 -10.66
C TYR A 17 -0.59 -9.88 -12.06
N SER A 18 -1.90 -9.73 -12.30
CA SER A 18 -2.42 -9.14 -13.55
C SER A 18 -1.97 -7.68 -13.74
N GLN A 19 -1.98 -7.22 -15.00
CA GLN A 19 -1.66 -5.82 -15.32
C GLN A 19 -2.61 -4.82 -14.64
N ASN A 20 -3.89 -5.17 -14.51
CA ASN A 20 -4.83 -4.33 -13.78
C ASN A 20 -4.47 -4.25 -12.30
N THR A 21 -4.17 -5.38 -11.66
CA THR A 21 -3.77 -5.40 -10.24
C THR A 21 -2.52 -4.55 -10.00
N LYS A 22 -1.52 -4.64 -10.88
CA LYS A 22 -0.32 -3.78 -10.85
C LYS A 22 -0.68 -2.30 -10.88
N LYS A 23 -1.49 -1.87 -11.85
CA LYS A 23 -1.94 -0.47 -11.96
C LYS A 23 -2.69 0.00 -10.71
N HIS A 24 -3.62 -0.81 -10.22
CA HIS A 24 -4.37 -0.48 -8.99
C HIS A 24 -3.42 -0.29 -7.82
N TYR A 25 -2.54 -1.27 -7.56
CA TYR A 25 -1.65 -1.22 -6.41
C TYR A 25 -0.71 -0.01 -6.45
N LEU A 26 -0.09 0.26 -7.62
CA LEU A 26 0.77 1.43 -7.81
C LEU A 26 0.01 2.75 -7.54
N ASN A 27 -1.24 2.85 -7.98
CA ASN A 27 -2.09 4.01 -7.71
C ASN A 27 -2.40 4.16 -6.22
N HIS A 28 -2.73 3.08 -5.51
CA HIS A 28 -2.96 3.14 -4.06
C HIS A 28 -1.73 3.61 -3.29
N VAL A 29 -0.55 3.14 -3.68
CA VAL A 29 0.73 3.56 -3.10
C VAL A 29 1.02 5.04 -3.39
N ARG A 30 0.77 5.52 -4.61
CA ARG A 30 0.87 6.96 -4.94
C ARG A 30 -0.07 7.83 -4.11
N LEU A 31 -1.29 7.37 -3.87
CA LEU A 31 -2.25 8.11 -3.03
C LEU A 31 -1.77 8.21 -1.58
N LEU A 32 -1.16 7.15 -1.05
CA LEU A 32 -0.57 7.16 0.29
C LEU A 32 0.61 8.13 0.36
N GLU A 33 1.53 8.08 -0.61
CA GLU A 33 2.68 9.00 -0.68
C GLU A 33 2.23 10.46 -0.70
N ARG A 34 1.23 10.78 -1.52
CA ARG A 34 0.63 12.12 -1.59
C ARG A 34 -0.06 12.53 -0.29
N PHE A 35 -0.70 11.59 0.40
CA PHE A 35 -1.37 11.88 1.67
C PHE A 35 -0.37 12.18 2.79
N CYS A 36 0.70 11.38 2.88
CA CYS A 36 1.74 11.57 3.89
C CYS A 36 2.69 12.73 3.55
N ASN A 37 2.70 13.17 2.28
CA ASN A 37 3.64 14.14 1.72
C ASN A 37 5.12 13.81 2.04
N LYS A 38 5.42 12.51 2.06
CA LYS A 38 6.72 11.93 2.44
C LYS A 38 7.05 10.82 1.45
N PRO A 39 8.33 10.61 1.12
CA PRO A 39 8.73 9.48 0.28
C PRO A 39 8.34 8.17 0.97
N LEU A 40 7.96 7.15 0.19
CA LEU A 40 7.52 5.85 0.71
C LEU A 40 8.51 5.24 1.72
N GLU A 41 9.80 5.46 1.53
CA GLU A 41 10.85 5.02 2.46
C GLU A 41 10.78 5.67 3.85
N GLN A 42 10.15 6.83 4.00
CA GLN A 42 10.00 7.54 5.27
C GLN A 42 8.62 7.35 5.90
N ILE A 43 7.68 6.70 5.21
CA ILE A 43 6.34 6.47 5.74
C ILE A 43 6.40 5.44 6.88
N LEU A 44 5.81 5.83 8.02
CA LEU A 44 5.73 5.01 9.22
C LEU A 44 4.41 4.25 9.28
N SER A 45 4.36 3.24 10.14
CA SER A 45 3.16 2.44 10.39
C SER A 45 1.97 3.29 10.84
N ASP A 46 2.21 4.33 11.65
CA ASP A 46 1.15 5.21 12.15
C ASP A 46 0.48 6.04 11.04
N GLU A 47 1.26 6.58 10.11
CA GLU A 47 0.77 7.33 8.96
C GLU A 47 -0.16 6.50 8.07
N ILE A 48 0.13 5.19 7.95
CA ILE A 48 -0.74 4.26 7.21
C ILE A 48 -2.03 3.99 7.95
N LYS A 49 -1.98 3.83 9.27
CA LYS A 49 -3.20 3.71 10.08
C LYS A 49 -4.07 4.96 9.94
N GLN A 50 -3.46 6.15 10.00
CA GLN A 50 -4.16 7.41 9.79
C GLN A 50 -4.79 7.49 8.38
N TYR A 51 -4.05 7.09 7.35
CA TYR A 51 -4.56 7.05 5.98
C TYR A 51 -5.72 6.07 5.81
N LEU A 52 -5.59 4.83 6.32
CA LEU A 52 -6.65 3.82 6.25
C LEU A 52 -7.90 4.29 7.02
N HIS A 53 -7.72 4.87 8.21
CA HIS A 53 -8.80 5.45 8.99
C HIS A 53 -9.50 6.61 8.26
N HIS A 54 -8.74 7.48 7.59
CA HIS A 54 -9.30 8.55 6.74
C HIS A 54 -10.12 7.98 5.57
N ARG A 55 -9.64 6.90 4.93
CA ARG A 55 -10.37 6.22 3.85
C ARG A 55 -11.68 5.60 4.35
N ILE A 56 -11.67 4.97 5.52
CA ILE A 56 -12.88 4.44 6.17
C ILE A 56 -13.87 5.58 6.47
N LYS A 57 -13.40 6.68 7.07
CA LYS A 57 -14.24 7.86 7.36
C LYS A 57 -14.84 8.50 6.11
N LYS A 58 -14.15 8.42 4.97
CA LYS A 58 -14.68 8.89 3.67
C LYS A 58 -15.75 7.96 3.06
N GLY A 59 -16.10 6.85 3.71
CA GLY A 59 -17.08 5.90 3.18
C GLY A 59 -16.54 5.04 2.03
N VAL A 60 -15.22 4.88 1.95
CA VAL A 60 -14.61 4.00 0.94
C VAL A 60 -14.99 2.55 1.24
N SER A 61 -15.38 1.81 0.20
CA SER A 61 -15.76 0.40 0.35
C SER A 61 -14.63 -0.46 0.91
N TYR A 62 -15.00 -1.47 1.68
CA TYR A 62 -14.07 -2.43 2.30
C TYR A 62 -13.16 -3.09 1.27
N SER A 63 -13.70 -3.52 0.12
CA SER A 63 -12.90 -4.14 -0.95
C SER A 63 -11.80 -3.22 -1.46
N ASN A 64 -12.08 -1.91 -1.54
CA ASN A 64 -11.09 -0.93 -2.00
C ASN A 64 -10.04 -0.62 -0.92
N ILE A 65 -10.43 -0.69 0.36
CA ILE A 65 -9.49 -0.62 1.49
C ILE A 65 -8.59 -1.88 1.50
N ASP A 66 -9.15 -3.07 1.26
CA ASP A 66 -8.38 -4.31 1.23
C ASP A 66 -7.34 -4.33 0.09
N ILE A 67 -7.72 -3.84 -1.10
CA ILE A 67 -6.78 -3.63 -2.21
C ILE A 67 -5.65 -2.68 -1.78
N SER A 68 -5.98 -1.59 -1.07
CA SER A 68 -4.98 -0.65 -0.54
C SER A 68 -4.03 -1.36 0.44
N CYS A 69 -4.57 -2.14 1.37
CA CYS A 69 -3.81 -2.90 2.36
C CYS A 69 -2.85 -3.88 1.70
N ASN A 70 -3.31 -4.65 0.70
CA ASN A 70 -2.46 -5.59 -0.02
C ASN A 70 -1.37 -4.88 -0.84
N ALA A 71 -1.70 -3.74 -1.46
CA ALA A 71 -0.72 -2.92 -2.14
C ALA A 71 0.39 -2.43 -1.19
N PHE A 72 0.01 -1.98 0.01
CA PHE A 72 0.96 -1.56 1.03
C PHE A 72 1.81 -2.72 1.51
N LYS A 73 1.25 -3.91 1.74
CA LYS A 73 2.05 -5.09 2.08
C LYS A 73 3.12 -5.37 1.04
N VAL A 74 2.81 -5.32 -0.25
CA VAL A 74 3.80 -5.55 -1.32
C VAL A 74 4.87 -4.46 -1.31
N MET A 75 4.50 -3.18 -1.25
CA MET A 75 5.48 -2.10 -1.25
C MET A 75 6.37 -2.12 0.00
N PHE A 76 5.78 -2.22 1.19
CA PHE A 76 6.54 -2.05 2.42
C PHE A 76 7.22 -3.33 2.88
N ASN A 77 6.62 -4.51 2.70
CA ASN A 77 7.25 -5.76 3.11
C ASN A 77 8.14 -6.34 2.02
N SER A 78 7.69 -6.35 0.76
CA SER A 78 8.49 -6.96 -0.31
C SER A 78 9.56 -6.01 -0.83
N VAL A 79 9.22 -4.75 -1.11
CA VAL A 79 10.18 -3.78 -1.68
C VAL A 79 11.05 -3.14 -0.61
N LEU A 80 10.45 -2.65 0.48
CA LEU A 80 11.16 -1.94 1.55
C LEU A 80 11.59 -2.82 2.74
N LYS A 81 11.27 -4.12 2.72
CA LYS A 81 11.64 -5.10 3.76
C LYS A 81 11.33 -4.66 5.20
N ARG A 82 10.24 -3.91 5.40
CA ARG A 82 9.85 -3.37 6.72
C ARG A 82 9.12 -4.37 7.62
N ASN A 83 8.82 -5.58 7.15
CA ASN A 83 8.18 -6.65 7.92
C ASN A 83 6.95 -6.19 8.74
N TRP A 84 6.10 -5.36 8.14
CA TRP A 84 4.90 -4.89 8.82
C TRP A 84 3.85 -6.00 8.93
N SER A 85 3.37 -6.20 10.15
CA SER A 85 2.33 -7.16 10.49
C SER A 85 0.93 -6.65 10.12
N ASP A 86 -0.05 -7.55 10.17
CA ASP A 86 -1.47 -7.23 9.98
C ASP A 86 -2.01 -6.22 11.01
N ASP A 87 -1.34 -6.03 12.15
CA ASP A 87 -1.66 -4.98 13.14
C ASP A 87 -1.30 -3.56 12.69
N ILE A 88 -0.38 -3.44 11.72
CA ILE A 88 0.01 -2.16 11.14
C ILE A 88 -0.94 -1.82 9.99
N ILE A 89 -1.15 -2.80 9.10
CA ILE A 89 -2.06 -2.66 7.95
C ILE A 89 -3.41 -3.23 8.37
N ILE A 90 -4.12 -2.46 9.19
CA ILE A 90 -5.40 -2.88 9.76
C ILE A 90 -6.40 -3.08 8.63
N ARG A 91 -6.79 -4.33 8.43
CA ARG A 91 -7.96 -4.68 7.64
C ARG A 91 -9.19 -4.51 8.52
N PRO A 92 -10.20 -3.73 8.11
CA PRO A 92 -11.45 -3.71 8.84
C PRO A 92 -12.03 -5.13 8.85
N LYS A 93 -12.17 -5.72 10.04
CA LYS A 93 -12.89 -6.99 10.21
C LYS A 93 -14.36 -6.67 10.37
N TYR A 94 -15.19 -7.35 9.57
CA TYR A 94 -16.63 -7.38 9.73
C TYR A 94 -17.00 -8.19 10.98
#